data_AF-A0A3D1AXP8-F1
#
_entry.id   AF-A0A3D1AXP8-F1
#
_cell.length_a   1.000
_cell.length_b   1.000
_cell.length_c   1.000
_cell.angle_alpha   90.00
_cell.angle_beta   90.00
_cell.angle_gamma   90.00
#
_symmetry.space_group_name_H-M   'P 1'
#
loop_
_entity.id
_entity.type
_entity.pdbx_description
1 polymer ?
#
loop_
_entity_poly.entity_id
_entity_poly.type
_entity_poly.pdbx_seq_one_letter_code
_entity_poly.pdbx_strand_id
1 'polypeptide(L)'
;MIEMRCLFWTIAWVAIFAGGYCEAEPICPLLRNTPPFSAHGETRLTALLGFGLENHISFGIESFSDDLLQPLTTNLAKGTAESKIRQILGMPAAYRVSCATGVVIVQDSRVASPPWLNRRVPRFHTPKTTLFMANAGLWMLVETLLNPRQQGFAGDSPPGDAEDQVGPYDIRGATVRGLLCQLAGSSKGTAWLIERPGLSLRGTASRNRLWTLWMGGGGRH
;
A
#
# COMPACT_ATOMS: atom_id res chain seq x y z
N MET A 1 25.86 -12.96 -64.41
CA MET A 1 24.65 -12.69 -65.20
C MET A 1 23.83 -13.96 -65.17
N ILE A 2 22.53 -13.87 -64.81
CA ILE A 2 21.51 -14.95 -64.75
C ILE A 2 21.68 -15.89 -63.53
N GLU A 3 20.68 -16.21 -62.70
CA GLU A 3 19.38 -15.63 -62.31
C GLU A 3 18.99 -16.32 -60.99
N MET A 4 18.21 -15.63 -60.17
CA MET A 4 17.75 -16.02 -58.84
C MET A 4 16.23 -16.27 -58.91
N ARG A 5 15.75 -17.50 -58.67
CA ARG A 5 14.33 -17.82 -58.34
C ARG A 5 14.30 -19.12 -57.50
N CYS A 6 14.03 -19.02 -56.20
CA CYS A 6 12.71 -19.12 -55.57
C CYS A 6 12.08 -20.52 -55.65
N LEU A 7 12.09 -21.25 -54.51
CA LEU A 7 11.02 -22.17 -54.18
C LEU A 7 10.63 -22.00 -52.71
N PHE A 8 9.40 -21.54 -52.57
CA PHE A 8 8.69 -21.20 -51.35
C PHE A 8 8.45 -22.46 -50.49
N TRP A 9 8.79 -22.37 -49.21
CA TRP A 9 8.19 -23.22 -48.18
C TRP A 9 7.09 -22.42 -47.46
N THR A 10 5.87 -22.90 -47.59
CA THR A 10 4.69 -22.45 -46.86
C THR A 10 4.79 -22.88 -45.40
N ILE A 11 5.04 -21.94 -44.49
CA ILE A 11 4.82 -22.13 -43.05
C ILE A 11 3.61 -21.29 -42.67
N ALA A 12 2.51 -21.98 -42.36
CA ALA A 12 1.33 -21.42 -41.74
C ALA A 12 1.72 -20.92 -40.33
N TRP A 13 1.70 -19.60 -40.14
CA TRP A 13 1.80 -19.01 -38.81
C TRP A 13 0.43 -19.02 -38.15
N VAL A 14 0.29 -19.88 -37.14
CA VAL A 14 -0.76 -19.74 -36.13
C VAL A 14 -0.40 -18.52 -35.28
N ALA A 15 -1.10 -17.40 -35.50
CA ALA A 15 -1.00 -16.24 -34.61
C ALA A 15 -1.77 -16.56 -33.32
N ILE A 16 -1.05 -17.02 -32.29
CA ILE A 16 -1.55 -16.98 -30.92
C ILE A 16 -1.36 -15.55 -30.43
N PHE A 17 -2.42 -14.75 -30.49
CA PHE A 17 -2.51 -13.49 -29.75
C PHE A 17 -2.67 -13.81 -28.26
N ALA A 18 -1.56 -14.13 -27.59
CA ALA A 18 -1.47 -13.98 -26.15
C ALA A 18 -1.26 -12.49 -25.87
N GLY A 19 -2.38 -11.77 -25.75
CA GLY A 19 -2.42 -10.44 -25.15
C GLY A 19 -2.05 -10.50 -23.68
N GLY A 20 -0.76 -10.74 -23.40
CA GLY A 20 -0.18 -10.45 -22.11
C GLY A 20 0.03 -8.95 -22.05
N TYR A 21 -0.89 -8.24 -21.39
CA TYR A 21 -0.60 -6.89 -20.93
C TYR A 21 0.62 -7.00 -20.02
N CYS A 22 1.80 -6.59 -20.51
CA CYS A 22 2.92 -6.21 -19.65
C CYS A 22 2.46 -4.97 -18.89
N GLU A 23 1.71 -5.18 -17.81
CA GLU A 23 1.53 -4.15 -16.80
C GLU A 23 2.91 -3.93 -16.19
N ALA A 24 3.57 -2.84 -16.59
CA ALA A 24 4.89 -2.50 -16.08
C ALA A 24 4.83 -2.53 -14.55
N GLU A 25 5.73 -3.28 -13.90
CA GLU A 25 5.76 -3.32 -12.45
C GLU A 25 5.81 -1.88 -11.92
N PRO A 26 4.94 -1.51 -10.97
CA PRO A 26 4.89 -0.14 -10.48
C PRO A 26 6.26 0.26 -9.94
N ILE A 27 6.83 1.31 -10.55
CA ILE A 27 8.16 1.82 -10.21
C ILE A 27 8.17 2.13 -8.71
N CYS A 28 9.15 1.56 -8.00
CA CYS A 28 9.33 1.76 -6.57
C CYS A 28 9.35 3.27 -6.22
N PRO A 29 8.39 3.77 -5.41
CA PRO A 29 8.27 5.21 -5.13
C PRO A 29 9.50 5.82 -4.45
N LEU A 30 10.35 5.02 -3.81
CA LEU A 30 11.55 5.47 -3.13
C LEU A 30 12.52 6.23 -4.04
N LEU A 31 12.57 5.86 -5.32
CA LEU A 31 13.46 6.47 -6.31
C LEU A 31 12.89 7.78 -6.89
N ARG A 32 11.62 8.10 -6.60
CA ARG A 32 10.96 9.29 -7.14
C ARG A 32 11.53 10.55 -6.50
N ASN A 33 11.80 11.56 -7.33
CA ASN A 33 12.09 12.90 -6.86
C ASN A 33 10.82 13.58 -6.35
N THR A 34 10.89 14.17 -5.17
CA THR A 34 9.76 14.82 -4.49
C THR A 34 10.03 16.31 -4.24
N PRO A 35 9.02 17.19 -4.41
CA PRO A 35 9.10 18.60 -4.05
C PRO A 35 9.43 18.80 -2.56
N PRO A 36 9.92 19.97 -2.14
CA PRO A 36 10.17 20.27 -0.73
C PRO A 36 8.98 19.92 0.17
N PHE A 37 9.26 19.49 1.40
CA PHE A 37 8.25 19.09 2.38
C PHE A 37 8.63 19.65 3.75
N SER A 38 7.63 20.09 4.51
CA SER A 38 7.84 20.67 5.83
C SER A 38 6.89 20.05 6.84
N ALA A 39 7.41 19.86 8.05
CA ALA A 39 6.68 19.34 9.19
C ALA A 39 6.93 20.25 10.41
N HIS A 40 5.88 20.53 11.18
CA HIS A 40 5.90 21.56 12.23
C HIS A 40 5.25 21.07 13.53
N GLY A 41 6.00 20.27 14.29
CA GLY A 41 5.62 19.86 15.64
C GLY A 41 4.64 18.69 15.68
N GLU A 42 4.18 18.17 14.55
CA GLU A 42 3.48 16.88 14.50
C GLU A 42 4.44 15.70 14.76
N THR A 43 3.85 14.53 15.03
CA THR A 43 4.63 13.30 15.21
C THR A 43 5.33 12.88 13.92
N ARG A 44 6.46 12.16 14.01
CA ARG A 44 7.12 11.59 12.83
C ARG A 44 6.19 10.71 11.99
N LEU A 45 5.30 9.95 12.63
CA LEU A 45 4.28 9.15 11.95
C LEU A 45 3.33 10.05 11.14
N THR A 46 2.81 11.12 11.75
CA THR A 46 1.94 12.07 11.06
C THR A 46 2.67 12.76 9.91
N ALA A 47 3.91 13.19 10.12
CA ALA A 47 4.74 13.78 9.07
C ALA A 47 4.99 12.79 7.91
N LEU A 48 5.22 11.51 8.21
CA LEU A 48 5.40 10.46 7.20
C LEU A 48 4.12 10.24 6.37
N LEU A 49 2.96 10.16 7.04
CA LEU A 49 1.67 10.02 6.38
C LEU A 49 1.31 11.26 5.54
N GLY A 50 1.55 12.46 6.07
CA GLY A 50 1.36 13.72 5.35
C GLY A 50 2.26 13.81 4.11
N PHE A 51 3.55 13.47 4.25
CA PHE A 51 4.47 13.38 3.13
C PHE A 51 3.97 12.42 2.05
N GLY A 52 3.42 11.26 2.44
CA GLY A 52 2.82 10.29 1.53
C GLY A 52 1.64 10.85 0.75
N LEU A 53 0.71 11.49 1.46
CA LEU A 53 -0.47 12.08 0.87
C LEU A 53 -0.11 13.17 -0.16
N GLU A 54 0.74 14.13 0.22
CA GLU A 54 1.16 15.24 -0.65
C GLU A 54 1.90 14.78 -1.91
N ASN A 55 2.60 13.65 -1.82
CA ASN A 55 3.43 13.14 -2.91
C ASN A 55 2.81 11.95 -3.65
N HIS A 56 1.59 11.54 -3.30
CA HIS A 56 0.94 10.33 -3.82
C HIS A 56 1.83 9.08 -3.64
N ILE A 57 2.39 8.91 -2.45
CA ILE A 57 3.19 7.75 -2.05
C ILE A 57 2.40 6.98 -1.00
N SER A 58 1.98 5.77 -1.37
CA SER A 58 1.29 4.88 -0.45
C SER A 58 2.27 4.20 0.50
N PHE A 59 1.85 3.98 1.75
CA PHE A 59 2.68 3.39 2.79
C PHE A 59 2.09 2.11 3.40
N GLY A 60 2.97 1.18 3.74
CA GLY A 60 2.68 0.03 4.60
C GLY A 60 3.57 0.07 5.83
N ILE A 61 3.01 0.39 6.99
CA ILE A 61 3.75 0.50 8.25
C ILE A 61 3.53 -0.77 9.07
N GLU A 62 4.45 -1.72 8.91
CA GLU A 62 4.32 -3.07 9.50
C GLU A 62 4.60 -3.10 10.98
N SER A 63 5.54 -2.28 11.43
CA SER A 63 5.91 -2.17 12.81
C SER A 63 6.56 -0.82 13.06
N PHE A 64 6.28 -0.24 14.23
CA PHE A 64 6.89 1.00 14.67
C PHE A 64 6.97 1.08 16.19
N SER A 65 8.03 1.70 16.68
CA SER A 65 8.23 2.04 18.10
C SER A 65 7.71 3.44 18.42
N ASP A 66 7.77 3.80 19.70
CA ASP A 66 7.32 5.10 20.19
C ASP A 66 8.19 6.26 19.65
N ASP A 67 9.32 5.96 19.01
CA ASP A 67 10.14 6.92 18.27
C ASP A 67 9.32 7.61 17.16
N LEU A 68 8.42 6.89 16.47
CA LEU A 68 7.55 7.52 15.45
C LEU A 68 6.47 8.43 16.05
N LEU A 69 6.22 8.34 17.35
CA LEU A 69 5.27 9.19 18.05
C LEU A 69 5.92 10.47 18.59
N GLN A 70 7.25 10.58 18.51
CA GLN A 70 7.97 11.78 18.92
C GLN A 70 7.69 12.94 17.95
N PRO A 71 7.59 14.19 18.46
CA PRO A 71 7.45 15.37 17.62
C PRO A 71 8.62 15.54 16.65
N LEU A 72 8.32 16.09 15.48
CA LEU A 72 9.28 16.42 14.44
C LEU A 72 9.02 17.83 13.94
N THR A 73 10.08 18.63 13.89
CA THR A 73 10.10 19.88 13.12
C THR A 73 11.23 19.77 12.10
N THR A 74 10.89 19.80 10.82
CA THR A 74 11.90 19.70 9.75
C THR A 74 11.44 20.41 8.49
N ASN A 75 12.41 20.92 7.73
CA ASN A 75 12.22 21.47 6.40
C ASN A 75 13.11 20.68 5.44
N LEU A 76 12.50 19.80 4.66
CA LEU A 76 13.19 18.91 3.73
C LEU A 76 13.24 19.56 2.35
N ALA A 77 14.44 19.82 1.85
CA ALA A 77 14.65 20.32 0.49
C ALA A 77 14.19 19.30 -0.58
N LYS A 78 14.23 19.69 -1.86
CA LYS A 78 14.00 18.77 -2.98
C LYS A 78 14.99 17.59 -2.93
N GLY A 79 14.51 16.38 -3.20
CA GLY A 79 15.34 15.18 -3.17
C GLY A 79 14.54 13.91 -3.46
N THR A 80 15.16 12.73 -3.30
CA THR A 80 14.48 11.45 -3.46
C THR A 80 13.52 11.17 -2.29
N ALA A 81 12.44 10.45 -2.56
CA ALA A 81 11.51 10.01 -1.52
C ALA A 81 12.24 9.21 -0.44
N GLU A 82 13.16 8.32 -0.82
CA GLU A 82 13.95 7.55 0.15
C GLU A 82 14.70 8.45 1.14
N SER A 83 15.43 9.45 0.64
CA SER A 83 16.22 10.35 1.49
C SER A 83 15.32 11.11 2.48
N LYS A 84 14.15 11.58 2.03
CA LYS A 84 13.21 12.29 2.89
C LYS A 84 12.55 11.40 3.91
N ILE A 85 12.11 10.21 3.50
CA ILE A 85 11.55 9.20 4.41
C ILE A 85 12.57 8.88 5.49
N ARG A 86 13.84 8.64 5.14
CA ARG A 86 14.90 8.38 6.12
C ARG A 86 15.12 9.56 7.08
N GLN A 87 15.03 10.80 6.61
CA GLN A 87 15.13 11.99 7.46
C GLN A 87 13.93 12.13 8.42
N ILE A 88 12.70 11.86 7.95
CA ILE A 88 11.48 11.85 8.78
C ILE A 88 11.59 10.77 9.87
N LEU A 89 12.09 9.58 9.52
CA LEU A 89 12.28 8.48 10.45
C LEU A 89 13.36 8.79 11.51
N GLY A 90 14.37 9.62 11.19
CA GLY A 90 15.40 10.09 12.12
C GLY A 90 16.43 9.05 12.59
N MET A 91 16.08 7.76 12.53
CA MET A 91 16.95 6.63 12.92
C MET A 91 17.04 5.61 11.78
N PRO A 92 17.83 5.90 10.72
CA PRO A 92 17.81 5.11 9.49
C PRO A 92 18.24 3.64 9.68
N ALA A 93 19.05 3.35 10.70
CA ALA A 93 19.47 1.98 11.02
C ALA A 93 18.39 1.17 11.76
N ALA A 94 17.45 1.84 12.45
CA ALA A 94 16.37 1.18 13.16
C ALA A 94 15.26 0.73 12.19
N TYR A 95 15.06 1.44 11.08
CA TYR A 95 13.98 1.19 10.15
C TYR A 95 14.48 0.60 8.82
N ARG A 96 13.86 -0.52 8.41
CA ARG A 96 13.95 -1.01 7.04
C ARG A 96 12.89 -0.31 6.21
N VAL A 97 13.31 0.18 5.05
CA VAL A 97 12.46 0.82 4.07
C VAL A 97 12.61 0.05 2.77
N SER A 98 11.51 -0.42 2.20
CA SER A 98 11.49 -1.20 0.96
C SER A 98 10.25 -0.87 0.13
N CYS A 99 10.12 -1.48 -1.05
CA CYS A 99 8.96 -1.32 -1.93
C CYS A 99 8.29 -2.65 -2.19
N ALA A 100 6.96 -2.66 -2.18
CA ALA A 100 6.15 -3.79 -2.61
C ALA A 100 4.88 -3.27 -3.30
N THR A 101 4.67 -3.64 -4.56
CA THR A 101 3.45 -3.30 -5.33
C THR A 101 3.13 -1.80 -5.32
N GLY A 102 4.14 -0.95 -5.58
CA GLY A 102 3.97 0.51 -5.57
C GLY A 102 3.76 1.14 -4.18
N VAL A 103 3.86 0.34 -3.11
CA VAL A 103 3.76 0.80 -1.72
C VAL A 103 5.13 0.81 -1.07
N VAL A 104 5.45 1.89 -0.36
CA VAL A 104 6.65 1.94 0.48
C VAL A 104 6.37 1.24 1.81
N ILE A 105 7.14 0.20 2.10
CA ILE A 105 7.04 -0.58 3.33
C ILE A 105 8.05 -0.06 4.33
N VAL A 106 7.56 0.33 5.51
CA VAL A 106 8.36 0.78 6.66
C VAL A 106 8.21 -0.24 7.78
N GLN A 107 9.35 -0.73 8.26
CA GLN A 107 9.41 -1.73 9.32
C GLN A 107 10.48 -1.33 10.33
N ASP A 108 10.10 -1.20 11.60
CA ASP A 108 11.07 -1.10 12.70
C ASP A 108 11.73 -2.47 12.93
N SER A 109 13.05 -2.56 12.73
CA SER A 109 13.82 -3.81 12.86
C SER A 109 13.83 -4.35 14.30
N ARG A 110 13.50 -3.52 15.29
CA ARG A 110 13.43 -3.90 16.71
C ARG A 110 12.08 -4.52 17.07
N VAL A 111 11.06 -4.32 16.22
CA VAL A 111 9.69 -4.75 16.48
C VAL A 111 9.27 -5.76 15.41
N ALA A 112 8.99 -6.98 15.84
CA ALA A 112 8.54 -8.04 14.95
C ALA A 112 7.20 -7.67 14.29
N SER A 113 7.13 -7.78 12.97
CA SER A 113 5.86 -7.68 12.24
C SER A 113 4.92 -8.81 12.67
N PRO A 114 3.60 -8.57 12.77
CA PRO A 114 2.67 -9.63 13.12
C PRO A 114 2.72 -10.81 12.14
N PRO A 115 2.72 -12.06 12.63
CA PRO A 115 2.87 -13.24 11.77
C PRO A 115 1.69 -13.43 10.80
N TRP A 116 0.52 -12.87 11.11
CA TRP A 116 -0.65 -12.94 10.23
C TRP A 116 -0.48 -12.16 8.93
N LEU A 117 0.45 -11.19 8.83
CA LEU A 117 0.77 -10.53 7.56
C LEU A 117 1.29 -11.50 6.50
N ASN A 118 1.94 -12.59 6.94
CA ASN A 118 2.46 -13.64 6.07
C ASN A 118 1.44 -14.75 5.76
N ARG A 119 0.25 -14.74 6.41
CA ARG A 119 -0.79 -15.74 6.12
C ARG A 119 -1.26 -15.58 4.68
N ARG A 120 -1.35 -16.70 3.96
CA ARG A 120 -1.92 -16.73 2.61
C ARG A 120 -3.44 -16.80 2.71
N VAL A 121 -4.09 -15.94 1.95
CA VAL A 121 -5.53 -15.93 1.75
C VAL A 121 -5.84 -16.83 0.55
N PRO A 122 -6.70 -17.85 0.69
CA PRO A 122 -7.00 -18.78 -0.41
C PRO A 122 -7.50 -18.07 -1.68
N ARG A 123 -8.44 -17.14 -1.51
CA ARG A 123 -8.98 -16.28 -2.56
C ARG A 123 -9.48 -14.97 -1.95
N PHE A 124 -9.06 -13.86 -2.53
CA PHE A 124 -9.64 -12.54 -2.28
C PHE A 124 -10.31 -12.07 -3.56
N HIS A 125 -11.63 -11.93 -3.50
CA HIS A 125 -12.44 -11.47 -4.61
C HIS A 125 -13.27 -10.27 -4.19
N THR A 126 -13.19 -9.20 -4.98
CA THR A 126 -14.07 -8.05 -4.85
C THR A 126 -14.33 -7.45 -6.22
N PRO A 127 -15.57 -7.02 -6.53
CA PRO A 127 -15.82 -6.19 -7.70
C PRO A 127 -15.10 -4.84 -7.54
N LYS A 128 -15.13 -4.01 -8.59
CA LYS A 128 -14.74 -2.61 -8.47
C LYS A 128 -15.61 -1.95 -7.40
N THR A 129 -14.99 -1.38 -6.38
CA THR A 129 -15.69 -0.81 -5.21
C THR A 129 -14.81 0.25 -4.53
N THR A 130 -15.34 0.97 -3.55
CA THR A 130 -14.54 1.94 -2.79
C THR A 130 -13.43 1.23 -2.03
N LEU A 131 -12.29 1.90 -1.86
CA LEU A 131 -11.18 1.40 -1.06
C LEU A 131 -11.65 0.95 0.33
N PHE A 132 -12.56 1.73 0.94
CA PHE A 132 -13.15 1.41 2.24
C PHE A 132 -13.84 0.04 2.22
N MET A 133 -14.70 -0.22 1.23
CA MET A 133 -15.44 -1.48 1.13
C MET A 133 -14.52 -2.67 0.83
N ALA A 134 -13.53 -2.49 -0.06
CA ALA A 134 -12.54 -3.53 -0.34
C ALA A 134 -11.69 -3.86 0.90
N ASN A 135 -11.30 -2.85 1.67
CA ASN A 135 -10.58 -3.00 2.93
C ASN A 135 -11.42 -3.71 4.00
N ALA A 136 -12.70 -3.35 4.14
CA ALA A 136 -13.62 -4.02 5.06
C ALA A 136 -13.79 -5.50 4.68
N GLY A 137 -13.97 -5.82 3.39
CA GLY A 137 -14.04 -7.19 2.91
C GLY A 137 -12.75 -7.99 3.18
N LEU A 138 -11.58 -7.39 2.96
CA LEU A 138 -10.29 -8.01 3.30
C LEU A 138 -10.16 -8.24 4.80
N TRP A 139 -10.55 -7.27 5.62
CA TRP A 139 -10.56 -7.40 7.08
C TRP A 139 -11.42 -8.59 7.52
N MET A 140 -12.69 -8.64 7.11
CA MET A 140 -13.60 -9.74 7.46
C MET A 140 -13.08 -11.12 7.03
N LEU A 141 -12.41 -11.18 5.87
CA LEU A 141 -11.79 -12.40 5.38
C LEU A 141 -10.63 -12.85 6.27
N VAL A 142 -9.72 -11.93 6.63
CA VAL A 142 -8.58 -12.23 7.51
C VAL A 142 -9.05 -12.62 8.91
N GLU A 143 -10.05 -11.92 9.44
CA GLU A 143 -10.70 -12.23 10.71
C GLU A 143 -11.22 -13.67 10.78
N THR A 144 -11.99 -14.08 9.78
CA THR A 144 -12.52 -15.44 9.67
C THR A 144 -11.39 -16.47 9.56
N LEU A 145 -10.31 -16.15 8.84
CA LEU A 145 -9.14 -17.02 8.72
C LEU A 145 -8.39 -17.19 10.04
N LEU A 146 -8.33 -16.14 10.87
CA LEU A 146 -7.67 -16.16 12.17
C LEU A 146 -8.55 -16.74 13.28
N ASN A 147 -9.87 -16.60 13.16
CA ASN A 147 -10.86 -17.14 14.09
C ASN A 147 -12.03 -17.81 13.35
N PRO A 148 -11.90 -19.09 12.98
CA PRO A 148 -12.94 -19.82 12.26
C PRO A 148 -14.24 -20.01 13.06
N ARG A 149 -14.24 -19.75 14.37
CA ARG A 149 -15.44 -19.83 15.22
C ARG A 149 -16.32 -18.58 15.15
N GLN A 150 -15.85 -17.53 14.50
CA GLN A 150 -16.62 -16.31 14.32
C GLN A 150 -17.81 -16.57 13.38
N GLN A 151 -19.02 -16.21 13.83
CA GLN A 151 -20.27 -16.52 13.13
C GLN A 151 -20.79 -15.38 12.22
N GLY A 152 -20.14 -14.22 12.25
CA GLY A 152 -20.51 -13.09 11.40
C GLY A 152 -19.85 -11.78 11.80
N PHE A 153 -20.19 -10.73 11.06
CA PHE A 153 -19.82 -9.34 11.30
C PHE A 153 -21.10 -8.52 11.28
N ALA A 154 -21.28 -7.62 12.23
CA ALA A 154 -22.43 -6.73 12.30
C ALA A 154 -21.92 -5.30 12.54
N GLY A 155 -22.59 -4.33 11.91
CA GLY A 155 -22.30 -2.90 12.08
C GLY A 155 -22.62 -2.10 10.82
N ASP A 156 -22.82 -0.81 11.02
CA ASP A 156 -22.93 0.14 9.92
C ASP A 156 -21.54 0.53 9.44
N SER A 157 -21.39 0.57 8.12
CA SER A 157 -20.14 0.94 7.45
C SER A 157 -20.38 2.18 6.61
N PRO A 158 -19.58 3.25 6.76
CA PRO A 158 -19.67 4.37 5.84
C PRO A 158 -19.34 3.89 4.42
N PRO A 159 -19.95 4.49 3.37
CA PRO A 159 -19.73 4.05 2.00
C PRO A 159 -18.29 4.26 1.50
N GLY A 160 -17.48 5.06 2.21
CA GLY A 160 -16.14 5.48 1.79
C GLY A 160 -16.18 6.65 0.81
N ASP A 161 -15.02 7.03 0.29
CA ASP A 161 -14.91 8.01 -0.80
C ASP A 161 -15.29 7.35 -2.12
N ALA A 162 -16.30 7.90 -2.80
CA ALA A 162 -16.76 7.39 -4.09
C ALA A 162 -15.71 7.52 -5.20
N GLU A 163 -14.75 8.46 -5.07
CA GLU A 163 -13.70 8.72 -6.06
C GLU A 163 -12.45 7.84 -5.87
N ASP A 164 -12.34 7.16 -4.73
CA ASP A 164 -11.23 6.23 -4.43
C ASP A 164 -11.67 4.78 -4.63
N GLN A 165 -11.85 4.41 -5.89
CA GLN A 165 -12.26 3.08 -6.31
C GLN A 165 -11.05 2.17 -6.53
N VAL A 166 -11.13 0.94 -6.04
CA VAL A 166 -10.12 -0.11 -6.23
C VAL A 166 -10.74 -1.36 -6.86
N GLY A 167 -9.89 -2.26 -7.34
CA GLY A 167 -10.32 -3.46 -8.04
C GLY A 167 -10.83 -3.20 -9.46
N PRO A 168 -11.45 -4.19 -10.10
CA PRO A 168 -11.82 -5.50 -9.54
C PRO A 168 -10.60 -6.37 -9.19
N TYR A 169 -10.74 -7.22 -8.18
CA TYR A 169 -9.72 -8.22 -7.81
C TYR A 169 -10.30 -9.63 -7.83
N ASP A 170 -9.52 -10.58 -8.36
CA ASP A 170 -9.70 -12.01 -8.15
C ASP A 170 -8.32 -12.64 -7.96
N ILE A 171 -7.82 -12.55 -6.73
CA ILE A 171 -6.44 -12.89 -6.39
C ILE A 171 -6.46 -14.16 -5.54
N ARG A 172 -5.60 -15.14 -5.87
CA ARG A 172 -5.51 -16.42 -5.15
C ARG A 172 -4.17 -16.57 -4.46
N GLY A 173 -4.18 -17.14 -3.26
CA GLY A 173 -2.97 -17.49 -2.51
C GLY A 173 -2.07 -16.33 -2.11
N ALA A 174 -2.49 -15.07 -2.28
CA ALA A 174 -1.71 -13.90 -1.88
C ALA A 174 -1.60 -13.81 -0.35
N THR A 175 -0.51 -13.24 0.15
CA THR A 175 -0.37 -12.96 1.58
C THR A 175 -1.25 -11.77 1.98
N VAL A 176 -1.62 -11.70 3.25
CA VAL A 176 -2.35 -10.52 3.77
C VAL A 176 -1.58 -9.23 3.49
N ARG A 177 -0.25 -9.23 3.69
CA ARG A 177 0.61 -8.10 3.29
C ARG A 177 0.45 -7.75 1.82
N GLY A 178 0.54 -8.73 0.93
CA GLY A 178 0.43 -8.50 -0.51
C GLY A 178 -0.92 -7.88 -0.89
N LEU A 179 -2.01 -8.32 -0.26
CA LEU A 179 -3.34 -7.76 -0.48
C LEU A 179 -3.47 -6.33 0.07
N LEU A 180 -2.93 -6.05 1.26
CA LEU A 180 -2.89 -4.68 1.81
C LEU A 180 -2.09 -3.74 0.91
N CYS A 181 -0.93 -4.19 0.41
CA CYS A 181 -0.14 -3.43 -0.57
C CYS A 181 -0.91 -3.24 -1.88
N GLN A 182 -1.63 -4.25 -2.36
CA GLN A 182 -2.44 -4.12 -3.57
C GLN A 182 -3.53 -3.05 -3.40
N LEU A 183 -4.24 -3.06 -2.27
CA LEU A 183 -5.28 -2.07 -1.97
C LEU A 183 -4.69 -0.65 -1.88
N ALA A 184 -3.65 -0.46 -1.06
CA ALA A 184 -3.07 0.87 -0.86
C ALA A 184 -2.32 1.39 -2.10
N GLY A 185 -1.63 0.51 -2.85
CA GLY A 185 -0.94 0.86 -4.09
C GLY A 185 -1.90 1.21 -5.23
N SER A 186 -3.16 0.77 -5.15
CA SER A 186 -4.22 1.15 -6.10
C SER A 186 -4.96 2.43 -5.70
N SER A 187 -4.61 3.05 -4.57
CA SER A 187 -5.23 4.27 -4.04
C SER A 187 -4.25 5.46 -4.07
N LYS A 188 -4.78 6.68 -3.94
CA LYS A 188 -4.05 7.96 -4.08
C LYS A 188 -3.30 8.36 -2.81
N GLY A 189 -2.27 7.60 -2.40
CA GLY A 189 -1.42 7.97 -1.24
C GLY A 189 -1.97 7.49 0.10
N THR A 190 -2.76 6.42 0.08
CA THR A 190 -3.27 5.76 1.28
C THR A 190 -2.14 5.05 2.04
N ALA A 191 -2.27 4.98 3.35
CA ALA A 191 -1.41 4.14 4.18
C ALA A 191 -2.20 3.05 4.89
N TRP A 192 -1.64 1.85 5.01
CA TRP A 192 -2.06 0.88 6.02
C TRP A 192 -0.99 0.79 7.10
N LEU A 193 -1.42 0.63 8.33
CA LEU A 193 -0.53 0.50 9.48
C LEU A 193 -1.08 -0.49 10.50
N ILE A 194 -0.20 -1.19 11.19
CA ILE A 194 -0.63 -2.11 12.25
C ILE A 194 -1.17 -1.34 13.44
N GLU A 195 -2.33 -1.78 13.93
CA GLU A 195 -3.04 -1.14 15.02
C GLU A 195 -2.26 -1.26 16.35
N ARG A 196 -2.13 -0.16 17.09
CA ARG A 196 -1.54 -0.15 18.45
C ARG A 196 -2.49 0.54 19.44
N PRO A 197 -2.63 0.00 20.68
CA PRO A 197 -3.36 0.68 21.73
C PRO A 197 -2.83 2.10 21.96
N GLY A 198 -3.74 3.07 22.11
CA GLY A 198 -3.38 4.47 22.33
C GLY A 198 -2.97 5.24 21.07
N LEU A 199 -2.88 4.59 19.90
CA LEU A 199 -2.66 5.30 18.65
C LEU A 199 -3.91 6.11 18.28
N SER A 200 -3.71 7.42 18.10
CA SER A 200 -4.72 8.35 17.60
C SER A 200 -4.15 9.06 16.38
N LEU A 201 -4.70 8.76 15.20
CA LEU A 201 -4.35 9.44 13.96
C LEU A 201 -5.42 10.49 13.64
N ARG A 202 -4.98 11.66 13.19
CA ARG A 202 -5.87 12.68 12.62
C ARG A 202 -6.17 12.32 11.16
N GLY A 203 -7.42 12.48 10.72
CA GLY A 203 -7.87 12.25 9.34
C GLY A 203 -8.86 11.09 9.20
N THR A 204 -9.30 10.83 7.97
CA THR A 204 -10.22 9.73 7.68
C THR A 204 -9.46 8.41 7.76
N ALA A 205 -9.95 7.51 8.61
CA ALA A 205 -9.35 6.21 8.83
C ALA A 205 -10.42 5.13 8.91
N SER A 206 -10.18 3.98 8.26
CA SER A 206 -10.89 2.73 8.52
C SER A 206 -10.09 1.93 9.54
N ARG A 207 -10.54 1.97 10.80
CA ARG A 207 -9.88 1.28 11.92
C ARG A 207 -10.55 -0.06 12.18
N ASN A 208 -9.76 -1.11 12.25
CA ASN A 208 -10.19 -2.42 12.73
C ASN A 208 -9.18 -2.95 13.77
N ARG A 209 -9.41 -4.16 14.30
CA ARG A 209 -8.55 -4.71 15.36
C ARG A 209 -7.15 -5.14 14.91
N LEU A 210 -6.91 -5.25 13.61
CA LEU A 210 -5.66 -5.74 13.03
C LEU A 210 -4.81 -4.60 12.44
N TRP A 211 -5.45 -3.71 11.69
CA TRP A 211 -4.81 -2.57 11.05
C TRP A 211 -5.74 -1.36 10.99
N THR A 212 -5.12 -0.21 10.79
CA THR A 212 -5.79 1.02 10.37
C THR A 212 -5.41 1.32 8.92
N LEU A 213 -6.42 1.60 8.10
CA LEU A 213 -6.24 2.19 6.77
C LEU A 213 -6.47 3.69 6.87
N TRP A 214 -5.44 4.48 6.64
CA TRP A 214 -5.47 5.93 6.69
C TRP A 214 -5.53 6.50 5.27
N MET A 215 -6.53 7.36 5.02
CA MET A 215 -6.85 7.90 3.69
C MET A 215 -6.69 9.43 3.63
N GLY A 216 -6.15 10.05 4.69
CA GLY A 216 -6.10 11.51 4.83
C GLY A 216 -7.44 12.12 5.24
N GLY A 217 -7.40 13.29 5.86
CA GLY A 217 -8.61 14.08 6.14
C GLY A 217 -8.78 15.15 5.06
N GLY A 218 -9.93 15.21 4.41
CA GLY A 218 -10.34 16.32 3.54
C GLY A 218 -10.63 17.59 4.33
N GLY A 219 -9.69 18.04 5.15
CA GLY A 219 -9.75 19.34 5.81
C GLY A 219 -9.13 20.39 4.91
N ARG A 220 -9.90 20.88 3.93
CA ARG A 220 -9.66 22.25 3.46
C ARG A 220 -10.09 23.17 4.61
N HIS A 221 -9.13 23.76 5.30
CA HIS A 221 -9.32 25.00 6.03
C HIS A 221 -8.68 26.12 5.22
#